data_AF-A0A358B0C1-F1
#
_entry.id   AF-A0A358B0C1-F1
#
_cell.length_a   1.000
_cell.length_b   1.000
_cell.length_c   1.000
_cell.angle_alpha   90.00
_cell.angle_beta   90.00
_cell.angle_gamma   90.00
#
_symmetry.space_group_name_H-M   'P 1'
#
loop_
_entity.id
_entity.type
_entity.pdbx_description
1 polymer ?
#
loop_
_entity_poly.entity_id
_entity_poly.type
_entity_poly.pdbx_seq_one_letter_code
_entity_poly.pdbx_strand_id
1 'polypeptide(L)'
;MSVPQLNRALVLEGVARLPDGAGGFAEDWVALGTLWAEVKPGAGRDAAGEEVVMGVVGWRITLRGAPQGSPQRPVPGQRFRDGARVFAILAVTEADPAGRHLTCFAREEVPS
;
A
#
# COMPACT_ATOMS: atom_id res chain seq x y z
N MET A 1 11.58 16.95 -9.67
CA MET A 1 11.04 15.61 -9.38
C MET A 1 10.87 14.86 -10.69
N SER A 2 11.27 13.59 -10.75
CA SER A 2 10.98 12.73 -11.92
C SER A 2 9.49 12.40 -11.95
N VAL A 3 8.92 12.28 -13.16
CA VAL A 3 7.54 11.84 -13.35
C VAL A 3 7.42 10.37 -12.91
N PRO A 4 6.46 10.00 -12.03
CA PRO A 4 6.26 8.62 -11.64
C PRO A 4 5.97 7.71 -12.84
N GLN A 5 6.63 6.55 -12.92
CA GLN A 5 6.37 5.54 -13.94
C GLN A 5 5.36 4.51 -13.42
N LEU A 6 4.09 4.72 -13.73
CA LEU A 6 2.99 3.85 -13.30
C LEU A 6 2.92 2.58 -14.17
N ASN A 7 3.90 1.70 -14.02
CA ASN A 7 4.12 0.54 -14.89
C ASN A 7 3.82 -0.82 -14.24
N ARG A 8 3.36 -0.83 -12.98
CA ARG A 8 2.93 -2.04 -12.27
C ARG A 8 1.43 -2.01 -12.02
N ALA A 9 0.73 -3.07 -12.39
CA ALA A 9 -0.68 -3.25 -12.05
C ALA A 9 -0.78 -3.99 -10.70
N LEU A 10 -1.20 -3.27 -9.66
CA LEU A 10 -1.32 -3.80 -8.31
C LEU A 10 -2.79 -4.05 -7.96
N VAL A 11 -3.10 -5.21 -7.40
CA VAL A 11 -4.43 -5.48 -6.85
C VAL A 11 -4.51 -4.83 -5.47
N LEU A 12 -5.47 -3.93 -5.27
CA LEU A 12 -5.79 -3.39 -3.96
C LEU A 12 -6.73 -4.36 -3.25
N GLU A 13 -6.38 -4.77 -2.03
CA GLU A 13 -7.18 -5.64 -1.20
C GLU A 13 -7.57 -4.95 0.11
N GLY A 14 -8.77 -5.25 0.59
CA GLY A 14 -9.27 -4.83 1.89
C GLY A 14 -9.68 -6.02 2.74
N VAL A 15 -9.72 -5.81 4.06
CA VAL A 15 -10.22 -6.82 5.00
C VAL A 15 -11.74 -6.87 4.94
N ALA A 16 -12.28 -8.04 4.64
CA ALA A 16 -13.69 -8.38 4.83
C ALA A 16 -13.83 -9.23 6.10
N ARG A 17 -14.81 -8.89 6.95
CA ARG A 17 -15.15 -9.69 8.12
C ARG A 17 -16.31 -10.60 7.79
N LEU A 18 -16.05 -11.89 7.68
CA LEU A 18 -17.08 -12.90 7.47
C LEU A 18 -17.47 -13.51 8.82
N PRO A 19 -18.76 -13.61 9.16
CA PRO A 19 -19.20 -14.32 10.36
C PRO A 19 -18.70 -15.77 10.33
N ASP A 20 -18.10 -16.23 11.42
CA ASP A 20 -17.54 -17.59 11.51
C ASP A 20 -18.58 -18.67 11.91
N GLY A 21 -19.84 -18.26 12.13
CA GLY A 21 -20.93 -19.14 12.55
C GLY A 21 -20.88 -19.57 14.03
N ALA A 22 -19.84 -19.19 14.78
CA ALA A 22 -19.64 -19.49 16.20
C ALA A 22 -19.71 -18.24 17.11
N GLY A 23 -20.04 -17.08 16.54
CA GLY A 23 -20.16 -15.81 17.25
C GLY A 23 -18.94 -14.90 17.12
N GLY A 24 -17.95 -15.28 16.32
CA GLY A 24 -16.79 -14.46 15.95
C GLY A 24 -16.80 -14.07 14.46
N PHE A 25 -15.66 -13.52 14.02
CA PHE A 25 -15.44 -13.11 12.63
C PHE A 25 -14.10 -13.65 12.14
N ALA A 26 -14.09 -14.22 10.95
CA ALA A 26 -12.87 -14.45 10.19
C ALA A 26 -12.53 -13.20 9.37
N GLU A 27 -11.27 -12.81 9.36
CA GLU A 27 -10.76 -11.76 8.47
C GLU A 27 -10.25 -12.42 7.18
N ASP A 28 -10.86 -12.05 6.06
CA ASP A 28 -10.43 -12.47 4.73
C ASP A 28 -10.04 -11.25 3.90
N TRP A 29 -9.13 -11.43 2.96
CA TRP A 29 -8.66 -10.36 2.09
C TRP A 29 -9.36 -10.44 0.74
N VAL A 30 -10.17 -9.42 0.46
CA VAL A 30 -10.95 -9.33 -0.78
C VAL A 30 -10.37 -8.28 -1.71
N ALA A 31 -10.32 -8.61 -3.01
CA ALA A 31 -9.90 -7.68 -4.04
C ALA A 31 -10.92 -6.55 -4.21
N LEU A 32 -10.46 -5.30 -4.12
CA LEU A 32 -11.26 -4.09 -4.32
C LEU A 32 -11.12 -3.53 -5.74
N GLY A 33 -9.99 -3.79 -6.40
CA GLY A 33 -9.72 -3.35 -7.76
C GLY A 33 -8.23 -3.41 -8.12
N THR A 34 -7.88 -3.01 -9.34
CA THR A 34 -6.48 -2.93 -9.80
C THR A 34 -6.09 -1.48 -10.04
N LEU A 35 -4.93 -1.07 -9.51
CA LEU A 35 -4.38 0.27 -9.64
C LEU A 35 -2.99 0.21 -10.28
N TRP A 36 -2.73 1.12 -11.22
CA TRP A 36 -1.40 1.28 -11.82
C TRP A 36 -0.51 2.14 -10.92
N ALA A 37 0.67 1.61 -10.61
CA ALA A 37 1.59 2.20 -9.66
C ALA A 37 3.04 2.15 -10.12
N GLU A 38 3.83 3.09 -9.61
CA GLU A 38 5.28 2.99 -9.52
C GLU A 38 5.63 2.38 -8.17
N VAL A 39 6.50 1.38 -8.15
CA VAL A 39 6.94 0.71 -6.92
C VAL A 39 8.43 0.93 -6.72
N LYS A 40 8.80 1.66 -5.66
CA LYS A 40 10.19 1.95 -5.31
C LYS A 40 10.49 1.54 -3.86
N PRO A 41 11.68 1.01 -3.55
CA PRO A 41 12.09 0.83 -2.17
C PRO A 41 12.07 2.19 -1.45
N GLY A 42 11.67 2.19 -0.19
CA GLY A 42 11.81 3.33 0.69
C GLY A 42 13.29 3.70 0.82
N ALA A 43 13.57 4.99 1.00
CA ALA A 43 14.93 5.40 1.31
C ALA A 43 15.32 4.77 2.66
N GLY A 44 16.35 3.93 2.70
CA GLY A 44 16.94 3.42 3.94
C GLY A 44 17.75 4.49 4.69
N ARG A 45 17.19 5.70 4.85
CA ARG A 45 17.83 6.83 5.51
C ARG A 45 16.86 7.47 6.49
N ASP A 46 17.14 7.26 7.78
CA ASP A 46 16.66 8.15 8.83
C ASP A 46 17.53 9.39 8.90
N ALA A 47 16.89 10.55 9.09
CA ALA A 47 17.55 11.83 9.34
C ALA A 47 18.29 11.89 10.70
N ALA A 48 18.33 10.78 11.45
CA ALA A 48 18.94 10.67 12.78
C ALA A 48 20.08 9.62 12.87
N GLY A 49 20.42 8.90 11.80
CA GLY A 49 21.56 7.97 11.82
C GLY A 49 21.40 6.76 12.75
N GLU A 50 20.18 6.39 13.13
CA GLU A 50 19.91 5.20 13.93
C GLU A 50 19.52 4.02 13.02
N GLU A 51 20.09 2.87 13.31
CA GLU A 51 19.99 1.64 12.53
C GLU A 51 18.54 1.13 12.56
N VAL A 52 17.86 1.10 11.41
CA VAL A 52 16.54 0.47 11.31
C VAL A 52 16.71 -1.00 11.68
N VAL A 53 16.07 -1.39 12.79
CA VAL A 53 16.01 -2.75 13.28
C VAL A 53 15.67 -3.69 12.12
N MET A 54 16.61 -4.61 11.88
CA MET A 54 16.62 -5.66 10.86
C MET A 54 15.22 -6.25 10.57
N GLY A 55 14.83 -6.24 9.29
CA GLY A 55 13.91 -7.25 8.74
C GLY A 55 12.78 -6.78 7.83
N VAL A 56 12.44 -5.49 7.78
CA VAL A 56 11.27 -5.01 7.01
C VAL A 56 11.67 -3.89 6.04
N VAL A 57 11.76 -4.21 4.75
CA VAL A 57 12.01 -3.20 3.71
C VAL A 57 10.77 -2.33 3.55
N GLY A 58 10.88 -1.05 3.89
CA GLY A 58 9.86 -0.06 3.57
C GLY A 58 9.77 0.17 2.07
N TRP A 59 8.57 0.45 1.57
CA TRP A 59 8.29 0.71 0.15
C TRP A 59 7.52 2.02 -0.01
N ARG A 60 7.83 2.74 -1.09
CA ARG A 60 7.04 3.87 -1.59
C ARG A 60 6.36 3.44 -2.88
N ILE A 61 5.03 3.40 -2.84
CA ILE A 61 4.19 3.01 -3.97
C ILE A 61 3.41 4.25 -4.39
N THR A 62 3.68 4.76 -5.59
CA THR A 62 3.04 5.96 -6.10
C THR A 62 1.98 5.59 -7.14
N LEU A 63 0.77 6.11 -6.98
CA LEU A 63 -0.38 5.85 -7.87
C LEU A 63 -1.01 7.16 -8.34
N ARG A 64 -2.02 7.07 -9.20
CA ARG A 64 -2.84 8.24 -9.58
C ARG A 64 -3.60 8.81 -8.39
N GLY A 65 -3.81 10.12 -8.42
CA GLY A 65 -4.68 10.84 -7.50
C GLY A 65 -6.11 10.32 -7.56
N ALA A 66 -6.76 10.27 -6.39
CA ALA A 66 -8.17 9.96 -6.26
C ALA A 66 -8.80 10.86 -5.17
N PRO A 67 -10.02 11.37 -5.34
CA PRO A 67 -10.67 12.19 -4.30
C PRO A 67 -10.80 11.47 -2.96
N GLN A 68 -10.90 12.24 -1.86
CA GLN A 68 -11.15 11.66 -0.54
C GLN A 68 -12.49 10.90 -0.53
N GLY A 69 -12.51 9.70 0.05
CA GLY A 69 -13.68 8.82 0.07
C GLY A 69 -13.92 8.02 -1.21
N SER A 70 -13.12 8.24 -2.27
CA SER A 70 -13.17 7.40 -3.47
C SER A 70 -12.71 5.98 -3.14
N PRO A 71 -13.37 4.93 -3.66
CA PRO A 71 -12.90 3.54 -3.51
C PRO A 71 -11.54 3.30 -4.18
N GLN A 72 -11.11 4.20 -5.08
CA GLN A 72 -9.79 4.15 -5.72
C GLN A 72 -8.69 4.80 -4.87
N ARG A 73 -9.03 5.50 -3.78
CA ARG A 73 -8.05 6.03 -2.83
C ARG A 73 -7.74 4.95 -1.79
N PRO A 74 -6.54 4.35 -1.80
CA PRO A 74 -6.15 3.37 -0.80
C PRO A 74 -6.14 3.99 0.60
N VAL A 75 -6.35 3.17 1.62
CA VAL A 75 -6.30 3.59 3.03
C VAL A 75 -5.41 2.68 3.86
N PRO A 76 -4.88 3.15 5.01
CA PRO A 76 -4.16 2.28 5.95
C PRO A 76 -5.00 1.07 6.38
N GLY A 77 -4.36 -0.08 6.53
CA GLY A 77 -5.04 -1.35 6.82
C GLY A 77 -5.50 -2.13 5.57
N GLN A 78 -5.44 -1.51 4.39
CA GLN A 78 -5.48 -2.25 3.12
C GLN A 78 -4.08 -2.75 2.73
N ARG A 79 -4.01 -3.54 1.66
CA ARG A 79 -2.73 -3.98 1.10
C ARG A 79 -2.75 -4.03 -0.42
N PHE A 80 -1.58 -3.90 -1.03
CA PHE A 80 -1.38 -4.18 -2.46
C PHE A 80 -0.86 -5.60 -2.66
N ARG A 81 -1.29 -6.24 -3.73
CA ARG A 81 -0.73 -7.52 -4.20
C ARG A 81 -0.15 -7.38 -5.60
N ASP A 82 1.10 -7.82 -5.76
CA ASP A 82 1.83 -7.95 -7.03
C ASP A 82 2.24 -9.41 -7.20
N GLY A 83 1.34 -10.22 -7.78
CA GLY A 83 1.50 -11.67 -7.83
C GLY A 83 1.60 -12.29 -6.44
N ALA A 84 2.77 -12.82 -6.08
CA ALA A 84 3.04 -13.41 -4.77
C ALA A 84 3.49 -12.39 -3.71
N ARG A 85 3.82 -11.16 -4.10
CA ARG A 85 4.31 -10.12 -3.19
C ARG A 85 3.12 -9.35 -2.61
N VAL A 86 3.15 -9.11 -1.31
CA VAL A 86 2.10 -8.40 -0.59
C VAL A 86 2.69 -7.19 0.11
N PHE A 87 2.07 -6.03 -0.04
CA PHE A 87 2.51 -4.77 0.56
C PHE A 87 1.42 -4.19 1.45
N ALA A 88 1.56 -4.33 2.77
CA ALA A 88 0.64 -3.73 3.71
C ALA A 88 0.79 -2.20 3.72
N ILE A 89 -0.32 -1.49 3.53
CA ILE A 89 -0.36 -0.02 3.45
C ILE A 89 -0.37 0.55 4.87
N LEU A 90 0.64 1.34 5.18
CA LEU A 90 0.83 1.98 6.49
C LEU A 90 0.30 3.41 6.50
N ALA A 91 0.52 4.15 5.42
CA ALA A 91 0.10 5.54 5.29
C ALA A 91 -0.12 5.91 3.82
N VAL A 92 -0.98 6.90 3.57
CA VAL A 92 -1.27 7.44 2.24
C VAL A 92 -1.25 8.97 2.31
N THR A 93 -0.57 9.61 1.37
CA THR A 93 -0.48 11.08 1.28
C THR A 93 -0.46 11.54 -0.17
N GLU A 94 -0.77 12.82 -0.43
CA GLU A 94 -0.56 13.43 -1.75
C GLU A 94 0.94 13.46 -2.07
N ALA A 95 1.31 13.09 -3.29
CA ALA A 95 2.69 13.20 -3.76
C ALA A 95 3.02 14.61 -4.28
N ASP A 96 1.99 15.37 -4.65
CA ASP A 96 2.11 16.73 -5.15
C ASP A 96 0.95 17.62 -4.66
N PRO A 97 1.15 18.94 -4.53
CA PRO A 97 0.09 19.86 -4.06
C PRO A 97 -1.14 19.93 -4.96
N ALA A 98 -1.04 19.50 -6.22
CA ALA A 98 -2.16 19.47 -7.16
C ALA A 98 -2.96 18.15 -7.06
N GLY A 99 -2.57 17.23 -6.16
CA GLY A 99 -3.25 15.95 -5.92
C GLY A 99 -3.26 15.02 -7.14
N ARG A 100 -2.28 15.14 -8.04
CA ARG A 100 -2.25 14.32 -9.27
C ARG A 100 -1.83 12.89 -8.99
N HIS A 101 -1.08 12.67 -7.92
CA HIS A 101 -0.60 11.37 -7.47
C HIS A 101 -0.71 11.21 -5.97
N LEU A 102 -0.88 9.97 -5.52
CA LEU A 102 -0.77 9.58 -4.11
C LEU A 102 0.51 8.78 -3.90
N THR A 103 1.14 8.96 -2.75
CA THR A 103 2.19 8.07 -2.26
C THR A 103 1.64 7.24 -1.11
N CYS A 104 1.65 5.92 -1.29
CA CYS A 104 1.45 4.95 -0.23
C CYS A 104 2.81 4.54 0.34
N PHE A 105 2.94 4.62 1.66
CA PHE A 105 4.03 4.01 2.40
C PHE A 105 3.59 2.62 2.81
N ALA A 106 4.37 1.62 2.43
CA ALA A 106 4.02 0.23 2.65
C ALA A 106 5.20 -0.56 3.22
N ARG A 107 4.91 -1.72 3.79
CA ARG A 107 5.91 -2.75 4.08
C ARG A 107 5.59 -4.00 3.27
N GLU A 108 6.62 -4.68 2.81
CA GLU A 108 6.45 -6.00 2.19
C GLU A 108 6.26 -7.06 3.28
N GLU A 109 5.21 -7.86 3.15
CA GLU A 109 4.97 -9.02 4.00
C GLU A 109 5.72 -10.21 3.42
N VAL A 110 6.45 -10.93 4.27
CA VAL A 110 7.04 -12.22 3.89
C VAL A 110 5.94 -13.27 4.03
N PRO A 111 5.57 -14.00 2.95
CA PRO A 111 4.66 -15.12 3.07
C PRO A 111 5.24 -16.13 4.07
N SER A 112 4.47 -16.46 5.12
CA SER A 112 4.79 -17.52 6.07
C SER A 112 4.69 -18.91 5.44
#